data_AF-A0A672RIW2-F1
#
_entry.id   AF-A0A672RIW2-F1
#
_cell.length_a   1.000
_cell.length_b   1.000
_cell.length_c   1.000
_cell.angle_alpha   90.00
_cell.angle_beta   90.00
_cell.angle_gamma   90.00
#
_symmetry.space_group_name_H-M   'P 1'
#
loop_
_entity.id
_entity.type
_entity.pdbx_description
1 polymer ?
#
loop_
_entity_poly.entity_id
_entity_poly.type
_entity_poly.pdbx_seq_one_letter_code
_entity_poly.pdbx_strand_id
1 'polypeptide(L)'
;MDSWLNMVLLCGLLLIASLQTTKAFRFPRSKSNKIQMLNTNIHNLQAHYVSDIYCHELLQLSKPSCTCQALLLERMLKIYEDIFQDMLNKSEEKEVETNLIDVITEVNKLKHKYSEEHKVWRELQDIHSVKVKNGTIQGGALNDFLMVFNRAYTEKHHDKLQ
;
A
#
# COMPACT_ATOMS: atom_id res chain seq x y z
N MET A 1 21.34 43.64 27.60
CA MET A 1 21.69 43.63 26.15
C MET A 1 20.67 42.75 25.48
N ASP A 2 19.48 43.32 25.35
CA ASP A 2 18.35 42.78 24.61
C ASP A 2 18.17 43.75 23.44
N SER A 3 17.63 43.27 22.32
CA SER A 3 17.29 44.06 21.12
C SER A 3 18.25 44.01 19.93
N TRP A 4 18.95 42.90 19.67
CA TRP A 4 19.52 42.63 18.33
C TRP A 4 19.13 41.29 17.67
N LEU A 5 18.40 40.40 18.36
CA LEU A 5 17.89 39.14 17.76
C LEU A 5 16.41 39.18 17.33
N ASN A 6 15.65 40.21 17.71
CA ASN A 6 14.25 40.36 17.29
C ASN A 6 14.06 41.09 15.94
N MET A 7 15.14 41.50 15.27
CA MET A 7 15.08 42.19 13.97
C MET A 7 15.41 41.29 12.77
N VAL A 8 15.36 39.96 12.94
CA VAL A 8 15.43 38.99 11.83
C VAL A 8 14.14 38.17 11.69
N LEU A 9 13.28 38.18 12.71
CA LEU A 9 12.03 37.41 12.72
C LEU A 9 10.82 38.14 12.09
N LEU A 10 10.95 39.41 11.71
CA LEU A 10 9.84 40.19 11.11
C LEU A 10 9.95 40.44 9.60
N CYS A 11 11.09 40.13 8.96
CA CYS A 11 11.22 40.23 7.49
C CYS A 11 10.81 38.93 6.76
N GLY A 12 10.62 37.82 7.46
CA GLY A 12 10.19 36.54 6.87
C GLY A 12 8.67 36.35 6.78
N LEU A 13 7.88 37.15 7.50
CA LEU A 13 6.41 37.00 7.59
C LEU A 13 5.63 38.00 6.72
N LEU A 14 6.30 38.97 6.08
CA LEU A 14 5.66 39.99 5.24
C LEU A 14 5.75 39.70 3.73
N LEU A 15 6.41 38.62 3.31
CA LEU A 15 6.50 38.22 1.89
C LEU A 15 5.44 37.22 1.42
N ILE A 16 4.50 36.80 2.29
CA ILE A 16 3.38 35.93 1.87
C ILE A 16 2.10 36.75 1.62
N ALA A 17 2.07 38.03 2.01
CA ALA A 17 0.86 38.86 1.91
C ALA A 17 0.75 39.75 0.66
N SER A 18 1.74 39.79 -0.26
CA SER A 18 1.75 40.78 -1.35
C SER A 18 1.74 40.22 -2.79
N LEU A 19 1.24 39.01 -2.99
CA LEU A 19 0.87 38.54 -4.34
C LEU A 19 -0.56 38.01 -4.36
N GLN A 20 -1.49 38.91 -4.06
CA GLN A 20 -2.83 38.83 -4.62
C GLN A 20 -2.89 39.71 -5.87
N THR A 21 -2.64 39.14 -7.04
CA THR A 21 -3.45 39.46 -8.21
C THR A 21 -3.57 38.24 -9.13
N THR A 22 -4.82 37.99 -9.51
CA THR A 22 -5.34 37.27 -10.69
C THR A 22 -5.20 35.74 -10.78
N LYS A 23 -6.39 35.13 -10.68
CA LYS A 23 -6.78 33.72 -10.86
C LYS A 23 -6.53 32.85 -9.63
N ALA A 24 -7.60 32.70 -8.83
CA ALA A 24 -7.73 31.67 -7.81
C ALA A 24 -7.61 30.27 -8.43
N PHE A 25 -6.38 29.80 -8.63
CA PHE A 25 -6.10 28.38 -8.61
C PHE A 25 -6.31 27.92 -7.17
N ARG A 26 -7.48 27.34 -6.90
CA ARG A 26 -7.73 26.60 -5.67
C ARG A 26 -6.67 25.50 -5.59
N PHE A 27 -5.67 25.69 -4.72
CA PHE A 27 -4.82 24.58 -4.30
C PHE A 27 -5.72 23.48 -3.73
N PRO A 28 -5.60 22.22 -4.19
CA PRO A 28 -6.42 21.14 -3.69
C PRO A 28 -6.03 20.83 -2.24
N ARG A 29 -6.72 21.47 -1.29
CA ARG A 29 -6.70 21.15 0.16
C ARG A 29 -7.19 19.73 0.47
N SER A 30 -7.60 18.96 -0.53
CA SER A 30 -8.32 17.69 -0.36
C SER A 30 -7.47 16.51 0.09
N LYS A 31 -6.15 16.48 -0.18
CA LYS A 31 -5.30 15.33 0.21
C LYS A 31 -5.03 15.28 1.72
N SER A 32 -4.72 16.44 2.32
CA SER A 32 -4.46 16.57 3.77
C SER A 32 -5.68 16.13 4.59
N ASN A 33 -6.87 16.60 4.20
CA ASN A 33 -8.11 16.29 4.91
C ASN A 33 -8.47 14.80 4.83
N LYS A 34 -8.16 14.12 3.72
CA LYS A 34 -8.45 12.69 3.56
C LYS A 34 -7.60 11.79 4.46
N ILE A 35 -6.29 12.07 4.56
CA ILE A 35 -5.40 11.30 5.45
C ILE A 35 -5.81 11.53 6.91
N GLN A 36 -6.15 12.77 7.27
CA GLN A 36 -6.63 13.08 8.60
C GLN A 36 -7.94 12.34 8.93
N MET A 37 -8.91 12.31 8.00
CA MET A 37 -10.17 11.59 8.17
C MET A 37 -9.94 10.08 8.32
N LEU A 38 -9.06 9.49 7.50
CA LEU A 38 -8.71 8.08 7.61
C LEU A 38 -8.10 7.74 8.98
N ASN A 39 -7.19 8.60 9.48
CA ASN A 39 -6.60 8.42 10.80
C ASN A 39 -7.65 8.49 11.91
N THR A 40 -8.59 9.45 11.83
CA THR A 40 -9.70 9.56 12.79
C THR A 40 -10.56 8.30 12.78
N ASN A 41 -10.95 7.81 11.61
CA ASN A 41 -11.79 6.61 11.48
C ASN A 41 -11.08 5.37 12.06
N ILE A 42 -9.77 5.21 11.82
CA ILE A 42 -8.98 4.13 12.42
C ILE A 42 -8.93 4.25 13.95
N HIS A 43 -8.73 5.45 14.50
CA HIS A 43 -8.73 5.63 15.95
C HIS A 43 -10.09 5.30 16.58
N ASN A 44 -11.19 5.68 15.92
CA ASN A 44 -12.54 5.32 16.38
C ASN A 44 -12.72 3.80 16.39
N LEU A 45 -12.27 3.11 15.33
CA LEU A 45 -12.32 1.65 15.25
C LEU A 45 -11.44 0.98 16.31
N GLN A 46 -10.24 1.49 16.58
CA GLN A 46 -9.36 0.99 17.63
C GLN A 46 -9.94 1.16 19.03
N ALA A 47 -10.68 2.24 19.28
CA ALA A 47 -11.37 2.44 20.55
C ALA A 47 -12.52 1.44 20.74
N HIS A 48 -13.16 1.01 19.64
CA HIS A 48 -14.27 0.06 19.65
C HIS A 48 -13.80 -1.41 19.72
N TYR A 49 -12.80 -1.78 18.93
CA TYR A 49 -12.24 -3.12 18.89
C TYR A 49 -10.93 -3.15 19.72
N VAL A 50 -10.98 -3.68 20.94
CA VAL A 50 -9.80 -3.84 21.83
C VAL A 50 -8.65 -4.50 21.05
N SER A 51 -7.60 -3.73 20.78
CA SER A 51 -6.59 -4.06 19.76
C SER A 51 -5.27 -4.53 20.37
N ASP A 52 -5.19 -5.81 20.74
CA ASP A 52 -3.95 -6.43 21.23
C ASP A 52 -3.14 -7.21 20.17
N ILE A 53 -3.49 -7.13 18.87
CA ILE A 53 -2.75 -7.86 17.82
C ILE A 53 -2.27 -6.89 16.74
N TYR A 54 -0.98 -6.56 16.79
CA TYR A 54 -0.28 -5.75 15.80
C TYR A 54 0.61 -6.66 14.94
N CYS A 55 0.28 -6.81 13.65
CA CYS A 55 1.16 -7.43 12.65
C CYS A 55 2.33 -6.49 12.31
N HIS A 56 3.21 -6.20 13.28
CA HIS A 56 4.36 -5.32 13.11
C HIS A 56 5.49 -5.98 12.27
N GLU A 57 5.53 -7.32 12.24
CA GLU A 57 6.59 -8.08 11.56
C GLU A 57 6.63 -7.89 10.03
N LEU A 58 5.49 -7.66 9.38
CA LEU A 58 5.44 -7.57 7.91
C LEU A 58 6.10 -6.29 7.36
N LEU A 59 6.17 -5.22 8.16
CA LEU A 59 6.79 -3.95 7.77
C LEU A 59 8.33 -3.98 7.85
N GLN A 60 8.91 -4.94 8.56
CA GLN A 60 10.36 -5.04 8.75
C GLN A 60 11.07 -5.92 7.68
N LEU A 61 10.31 -6.60 6.80
CA LEU A 61 10.85 -7.61 5.89
C LEU A 61 11.43 -7.08 4.56
N SER A 62 11.40 -5.78 4.28
CA SER A 62 11.78 -5.30 2.95
C SER A 62 13.13 -4.57 2.92
N LYS A 63 14.16 -5.25 2.42
CA LYS A 63 15.21 -4.55 1.66
C LYS A 63 14.61 -4.07 0.33
N PRO A 64 15.02 -2.90 -0.19
CA PRO A 64 14.39 -2.26 -1.33
C PRO A 64 14.82 -2.94 -2.64
N SER A 65 14.22 -4.07 -2.99
CA SER A 65 13.99 -4.38 -4.41
C SER A 65 12.55 -4.00 -4.73
N CYS A 66 12.39 -3.02 -5.61
CA CYS A 66 11.17 -2.23 -5.80
C CYS A 66 9.91 -3.07 -6.14
N THR A 67 10.07 -4.32 -6.57
CA THR A 67 8.97 -5.22 -6.99
C THR A 67 8.51 -6.20 -5.91
N CYS A 68 9.40 -6.75 -5.08
CA CYS A 68 9.02 -7.70 -4.03
C CYS A 68 8.23 -7.02 -2.90
N GLN A 69 8.64 -5.82 -2.50
CA GLN A 69 7.94 -5.04 -1.49
C GLN A 69 6.55 -4.61 -1.96
N ALA A 70 6.41 -4.22 -3.24
CA ALA A 70 5.11 -3.85 -3.80
C ALA A 70 4.13 -5.04 -3.76
N LEU A 71 4.59 -6.24 -4.12
CA LEU A 71 3.78 -7.46 -4.04
C LEU A 71 3.35 -7.77 -2.61
N LEU A 72 4.25 -7.63 -1.63
CA LEU A 72 3.91 -7.82 -0.21
C LEU A 72 2.85 -6.81 0.26
N LEU A 73 3.01 -5.53 -0.09
CA LEU A 73 2.05 -4.49 0.27
C LEU A 73 0.68 -4.73 -0.37
N GLU A 74 0.62 -5.17 -1.62
CA GLU A 74 -0.64 -5.53 -2.27
C GLU A 74 -1.34 -6.69 -1.54
N ARG A 75 -0.60 -7.73 -1.13
CA ARG A 75 -1.15 -8.83 -0.32
C ARG A 75 -1.67 -8.35 1.03
N MET A 76 -0.94 -7.48 1.71
CA MET A 76 -1.37 -6.90 2.99
C MET A 76 -2.66 -6.08 2.83
N LEU A 77 -2.75 -5.26 1.77
CA LEU A 77 -3.97 -4.49 1.48
C LEU A 77 -5.17 -5.40 1.22
N LYS A 78 -4.97 -6.54 0.54
CA LYS A 78 -6.03 -7.52 0.34
C LYS A 78 -6.49 -8.16 1.66
N ILE A 79 -5.55 -8.52 2.53
CA ILE A 79 -5.88 -9.07 3.86
C ILE A 79 -6.67 -8.04 4.69
N TYR A 80 -6.26 -6.77 4.69
CA TYR A 80 -6.99 -5.72 5.40
C TYR A 80 -8.38 -5.47 4.82
N GLU A 81 -8.54 -5.50 3.49
CA GLU A 81 -9.87 -5.44 2.86
C GLU A 81 -10.77 -6.59 3.38
N ASP A 82 -10.27 -7.82 3.38
CA ASP A 82 -11.05 -8.99 3.80
C ASP A 82 -11.43 -8.91 5.29
N ILE A 83 -10.50 -8.49 6.16
CA ILE A 83 -10.74 -8.27 7.58
C ILE A 83 -11.80 -7.17 7.79
N PHE A 84 -11.63 -6.00 7.16
CA PHE A 84 -12.56 -4.89 7.35
C PHE A 84 -13.94 -5.20 6.77
N GLN A 85 -14.01 -5.95 5.66
CA GLN A 85 -15.28 -6.39 5.10
C GLN A 85 -16.00 -7.38 6.03
N ASP A 86 -15.27 -8.31 6.65
CA ASP A 86 -15.83 -9.22 7.66
C ASP A 86 -16.31 -8.46 8.91
N MET A 87 -15.53 -7.49 9.39
CA MET A 87 -15.95 -6.60 10.49
C MET A 87 -17.21 -5.81 10.12
N LEU A 88 -17.29 -5.30 8.90
CA LEU A 88 -18.45 -4.55 8.42
C LEU A 88 -19.70 -5.43 8.40
N ASN A 89 -19.59 -6.67 7.92
CA ASN A 89 -20.70 -7.61 7.85
C ASN A 89 -21.22 -8.05 9.23
N LYS A 90 -20.41 -7.88 10.28
CA LYS A 90 -20.73 -8.25 11.68
C LYS A 90 -21.13 -7.05 12.54
N SER A 91 -20.97 -5.83 12.04
CA SER A 91 -21.23 -4.61 12.79
C SER A 91 -22.74 -4.35 12.85
N GLU A 92 -23.26 -4.05 14.04
CA GLU A 92 -24.64 -3.58 14.23
C GLU A 92 -24.70 -2.06 14.51
N GLU A 93 -23.54 -1.43 14.78
CA GLU A 93 -23.43 -0.02 15.11
C GLU A 93 -23.19 0.83 13.87
N LYS A 94 -24.12 1.73 13.55
CA LYS A 94 -24.07 2.59 12.35
C LYS A 94 -22.81 3.46 12.26
N GLU A 95 -22.29 3.93 13.39
CA GLU A 95 -21.07 4.73 13.42
C GLU A 95 -19.84 3.88 13.06
N VAL A 96 -19.78 2.65 13.57
CA VAL A 96 -18.73 1.67 13.24
C VAL A 96 -18.82 1.27 11.77
N GLU A 97 -20.02 1.01 11.25
CA GLU A 97 -20.25 0.72 9.83
C GLU A 97 -19.74 1.86 8.93
N THR A 98 -20.07 3.11 9.28
CA THR A 98 -19.65 4.29 8.50
C THR A 98 -18.12 4.41 8.46
N ASN A 99 -17.46 4.25 9.61
CA ASN A 99 -16.00 4.26 9.70
C ASN A 99 -15.36 3.13 8.88
N LEU A 100 -15.94 1.92 8.91
CA LEU A 100 -15.46 0.77 8.13
C LEU A 100 -15.63 0.98 6.63
N ILE A 101 -16.77 1.49 6.18
CA ILE A 101 -17.02 1.80 4.76
C ILE A 101 -15.98 2.77 4.22
N ASP A 102 -15.68 3.83 4.97
CA ASP A 102 -14.67 4.83 4.58
C ASP A 102 -13.27 4.21 4.49
N VAL A 103 -12.88 3.40 5.48
CA VAL A 103 -11.57 2.71 5.50
C VAL A 103 -11.46 1.73 4.33
N ILE A 104 -12.47 0.88 4.10
CA ILE A 104 -12.52 -0.07 2.98
C ILE A 104 -12.41 0.67 1.64
N THR A 105 -13.08 1.81 1.52
CA THR A 105 -13.03 2.62 0.29
C THR A 105 -11.61 3.12 0.01
N GLU A 106 -10.87 3.59 1.02
CA GLU A 106 -9.50 4.04 0.85
C GLU A 106 -8.53 2.86 0.58
N VAL A 107 -8.73 1.70 1.22
CA VAL A 107 -7.98 0.46 0.91
C VAL A 107 -8.19 0.08 -0.55
N ASN A 108 -9.43 0.10 -1.04
CA ASN A 108 -9.75 -0.25 -2.42
C ASN A 108 -9.12 0.69 -3.45
N LYS A 109 -9.15 2.00 -3.17
CA LYS A 109 -8.47 3.00 -4.02
C LYS A 109 -6.96 2.77 -4.07
N LEU A 110 -6.35 2.40 -2.95
CA LEU A 110 -4.92 2.13 -2.90
C LEU A 110 -4.57 0.81 -3.61
N LYS A 111 -5.32 -0.27 -3.34
CA LYS A 111 -5.17 -1.58 -3.97
C LYS A 111 -5.25 -1.51 -5.50
N HIS A 112 -6.11 -0.66 -6.04
CA HIS A 112 -6.21 -0.46 -7.50
C HIS A 112 -4.88 -0.01 -8.14
N LYS A 113 -4.01 0.69 -7.38
CA LYS A 113 -2.68 1.12 -7.87
C LYS A 113 -1.66 -0.03 -7.91
N TYR A 114 -1.97 -1.16 -7.30
CA TYR A 114 -1.14 -2.36 -7.29
C TYR A 114 -1.67 -3.43 -8.26
N SER A 115 -2.26 -3.00 -9.39
CA SER A 115 -2.90 -3.93 -10.34
C SER A 115 -1.92 -4.91 -10.98
N GLU A 116 -0.66 -4.51 -11.18
CA GLU A 116 0.37 -5.38 -11.75
C GLU A 116 0.84 -6.42 -10.74
N GLU A 117 1.04 -6.03 -9.48
CA GLU A 117 1.35 -6.94 -8.38
C GLU A 117 0.21 -7.95 -8.15
N HIS A 118 -1.04 -7.51 -8.29
CA HIS A 118 -2.19 -8.39 -8.24
C HIS A 118 -2.15 -9.45 -9.35
N LYS A 119 -1.72 -9.11 -10.58
CA LYS A 119 -1.55 -10.08 -11.66
C LYS A 119 -0.45 -11.09 -11.34
N VAL A 120 0.72 -10.62 -10.89
CA VAL A 120 1.85 -11.48 -10.51
C VAL A 120 1.43 -12.47 -9.43
N TRP A 121 0.65 -12.03 -8.44
CA TRP A 121 0.13 -12.95 -7.45
C TRP A 121 -0.80 -14.02 -8.02
N ARG A 122 -1.70 -13.68 -8.95
CA ARG A 122 -2.57 -14.69 -9.57
C ARG A 122 -1.75 -15.74 -10.29
N GLU A 123 -0.71 -15.32 -11.01
CA GLU A 123 0.23 -16.26 -11.64
C GLU A 123 0.93 -17.16 -10.60
N LEU A 124 1.32 -16.61 -9.44
CA LEU A 124 1.88 -17.41 -8.33
C LEU A 124 0.87 -18.41 -7.76
N GLN A 125 -0.40 -18.03 -7.61
CA GLN A 125 -1.46 -18.95 -7.16
C GLN A 125 -1.70 -20.06 -8.18
N ASP A 126 -1.71 -19.71 -9.47
CA ASP A 126 -1.88 -20.66 -10.56
C ASP A 126 -0.74 -21.70 -10.53
N ILE A 127 0.52 -21.24 -10.39
CA ILE A 127 1.68 -22.13 -10.23
C ILE A 127 1.53 -23.02 -9.00
N HIS A 128 1.12 -22.48 -7.85
CA HIS A 128 0.94 -23.26 -6.62
C HIS A 128 -0.20 -24.28 -6.73
N SER A 129 -1.19 -24.03 -7.57
CA SER A 129 -2.34 -24.92 -7.79
C SER A 129 -2.05 -26.09 -8.75
N VAL A 130 -0.89 -26.10 -9.41
CA VAL A 130 -0.52 -27.12 -10.39
C VAL A 130 -0.54 -28.52 -9.78
N LYS A 131 -1.25 -29.44 -10.43
CA LYS A 131 -1.34 -30.85 -10.02
C LYS A 131 -0.08 -31.62 -10.45
N VAL A 132 1.02 -31.45 -9.73
CA VAL A 132 2.35 -32.00 -10.05
C VAL A 132 2.42 -33.53 -10.21
N LYS A 133 1.41 -34.26 -9.69
CA LYS A 133 1.29 -35.73 -9.81
C LYS A 133 0.60 -36.17 -11.11
N ASN A 134 0.08 -35.24 -11.92
CA ASN A 134 -0.58 -35.56 -13.19
C ASN A 134 0.48 -35.83 -14.28
N GLY A 135 0.40 -37.00 -14.94
CA GLY A 135 1.39 -37.40 -15.96
C GLY A 135 1.47 -36.50 -17.19
N THR A 136 0.35 -35.89 -17.63
CA THR A 136 0.35 -34.89 -18.72
C THR A 136 1.09 -33.63 -18.32
N ILE A 137 0.88 -33.15 -17.09
CA ILE A 137 1.59 -31.98 -16.54
C ILE A 137 3.09 -32.27 -16.44
N GLN A 138 3.47 -33.46 -15.98
CA GLN A 138 4.87 -33.88 -15.92
C GLN A 138 5.52 -33.93 -17.31
N GLY A 139 4.81 -34.47 -18.31
CA GLY A 139 5.26 -34.46 -19.70
C GLY A 139 5.44 -33.04 -20.25
N GLY A 140 4.48 -32.13 -19.99
CA GLY A 140 4.61 -30.72 -20.37
C GLY A 140 5.78 -30.02 -19.68
N ALA A 141 6.00 -30.29 -18.39
CA ALA A 141 7.11 -29.72 -17.63
C ALA A 141 8.48 -30.11 -18.20
N LEU A 142 8.64 -31.33 -18.72
CA LEU A 142 9.89 -31.75 -19.40
C LEU A 142 10.16 -30.93 -20.66
N ASN A 143 9.12 -30.56 -21.42
CA ASN A 143 9.27 -29.74 -22.62
C ASN A 143 9.69 -28.31 -22.29
N ASP A 144 9.12 -27.73 -21.22
CA ASP A 144 9.36 -26.33 -20.86
C ASP A 144 10.60 -26.14 -19.98
N PHE A 145 11.12 -27.22 -19.38
CA PHE A 145 12.18 -27.17 -18.36
C PHE A 145 13.41 -26.38 -18.81
N LEU A 146 13.97 -26.68 -19.98
CA LEU A 146 15.20 -26.03 -20.44
C LEU A 146 15.02 -24.53 -20.65
N MET A 147 13.85 -24.11 -21.14
CA MET A 147 13.52 -22.70 -21.33
C MET A 147 13.49 -21.97 -19.98
N VAL A 148 12.79 -22.53 -19.00
CA VAL A 148 12.67 -21.94 -17.65
C VAL A 148 14.03 -21.92 -16.96
N PHE A 149 14.79 -23.02 -17.01
CA PHE A 149 16.11 -23.13 -16.41
C PHE A 149 17.09 -22.08 -16.98
N ASN A 150 17.18 -21.97 -18.31
CA ASN A 150 18.08 -21.02 -18.97
C ASN A 150 17.71 -19.58 -18.66
N ARG A 151 16.41 -19.25 -18.60
CA ARG A 151 15.95 -17.91 -18.21
C ARG A 151 16.36 -17.60 -16.77
N ALA A 152 16.06 -18.50 -15.83
CA ALA A 152 16.40 -18.31 -14.42
C ALA A 152 17.91 -18.19 -14.20
N TYR A 153 18.71 -19.01 -14.88
CA TYR A 153 20.16 -18.95 -14.85
C TYR A 153 20.67 -17.59 -15.34
N THR A 154 20.19 -17.12 -16.49
CA THR A 154 20.59 -15.83 -17.07
C THR A 154 20.25 -14.67 -16.15
N GLU A 155 19.02 -14.62 -15.61
CA GLU A 155 18.56 -13.55 -14.70
C GLU A 155 19.42 -13.41 -13.44
N LYS A 156 19.99 -14.50 -12.91
CA LYS A 156 20.83 -14.45 -11.69
C LYS A 156 22.32 -14.32 -11.94
N HIS A 157 22.77 -14.59 -13.15
CA HIS A 157 24.19 -14.53 -13.51
C HIS A 157 24.56 -13.33 -14.41
N HIS A 158 23.58 -12.52 -14.83
CA HIS A 158 23.84 -11.34 -15.66
C HIS A 158 24.67 -10.25 -14.94
N ASP A 159 24.58 -10.15 -13.61
CA ASP A 159 25.31 -9.16 -12.79
C ASP A 159 26.82 -9.42 -12.67
N LYS A 160 27.35 -10.50 -13.25
CA LYS A 160 28.80 -10.85 -13.19
C LYS A 160 29.58 -10.52 -14.47
N LEU A 161 28.94 -9.92 -15.47
CA LEU A 161 29.55 -9.63 -16.79
C LEU A 161 29.54 -8.14 -17.18
N GLN A 162 29.30 -7.24 -16.21
CA GLN A 162 29.59 -5.81 -16.31
C GLN A 162 30.61 -5.42 -15.25
#